data_AF-A0A4S4NFJ9-F1
#
_entry.id   AF-A0A4S4NFJ9-F1
#
_cell.length_a   1.000
_cell.length_b   1.000
_cell.length_c   1.000
_cell.angle_alpha   90.00
_cell.angle_beta   90.00
_cell.angle_gamma   90.00
#
_symmetry.space_group_name_H-M   'P 1'
#
loop_
_entity.id
_entity.type
_entity.pdbx_description
1 polymer ?
#
loop_
_entity_poly.entity_id
_entity_poly.type
_entity_poly.pdbx_seq_one_letter_code
_entity_poly.pdbx_strand_id
1 'polypeptide(L)'
;MLLAQPREQRGAICRRAFREAEIADRYRIQHRTRHPAFGDGSLAGWAAQHPRLPEPRLDDPDYAGCLRLVLGHLMLQPGRADRP
;
A
#
# COMPACT_ATOMS: atom_id res chain seq x y z
N MET A 1 -3.64 5.84 6.47
CA MET A 1 -2.25 6.13 6.06
C MET A 1 -2.16 7.31 5.09
N LEU A 2 -2.66 7.24 3.84
CA LEU A 2 -2.44 8.31 2.85
C LEU A 2 -3.13 9.62 3.20
N LEU A 3 -4.35 9.54 3.74
CA LEU A 3 -5.10 10.73 4.15
C LEU A 3 -4.40 11.54 5.26
N ALA A 4 -3.64 10.85 6.12
CA ALA A 4 -2.86 11.48 7.18
C ALA A 4 -1.60 12.21 6.68
N GLN A 5 -1.37 12.24 5.36
CA GLN A 5 -0.17 12.79 4.74
C GLN A 5 -0.52 14.03 3.91
N PRO A 6 0.40 15.00 3.79
CA PRO A 6 0.25 16.14 2.89
C PRO A 6 -0.07 15.68 1.47
N ARG A 7 -0.98 16.38 0.79
CA ARG A 7 -1.54 15.98 -0.51
C ARG A 7 -0.47 15.70 -1.56
N GLU A 8 0.58 16.49 -1.56
CA GLU A 8 1.74 16.43 -2.47
C GLU A 8 2.55 15.14 -2.27
N GLN A 9 2.55 14.61 -1.05
CA GLN A 9 3.33 13.43 -0.66
C GLN A 9 2.55 12.12 -0.85
N ARG A 10 1.21 12.17 -0.89
CA ARG A 10 0.34 10.98 -0.98
C ARG A 10 0.71 10.06 -2.13
N GLY A 11 1.02 10.62 -3.30
CA GLY A 11 1.44 9.83 -4.47
C GLY A 11 2.77 9.10 -4.25
N ALA A 12 3.76 9.78 -3.66
CA ALA A 12 5.05 9.17 -3.35
C ALA A 12 4.93 8.07 -2.28
N ILE A 13 4.13 8.33 -1.23
CA ILE A 13 3.89 7.36 -0.16
C ILE A 13 3.12 6.14 -0.68
N CYS A 14 2.14 6.34 -1.56
CA CYS A 14 1.43 5.24 -2.22
C CYS A 14 2.43 4.34 -2.97
N ARG A 15 3.27 4.91 -3.84
CA ARG A 15 4.29 4.14 -4.58
C ARG A 15 5.25 3.40 -3.65
N ARG A 16 5.66 4.04 -2.56
CA ARG A 16 6.53 3.44 -1.54
C ARG A 16 5.86 2.23 -0.88
N ALA A 17 4.61 2.36 -0.48
CA ALA A 17 3.85 1.27 0.15
C ALA A 17 3.78 0.02 -0.75
N PHE A 18 3.51 0.20 -2.05
CA PHE A 18 3.50 -0.91 -3.00
C PHE A 18 4.88 -1.54 -3.17
N ARG A 19 5.94 -0.73 -3.30
CA ARG A 19 7.31 -1.23 -3.43
C ARG A 19 7.76 -2.02 -2.20
N GLU A 20 7.51 -1.52 -1.00
CA GLU A 20 7.89 -2.20 0.24
C GLU A 20 7.09 -3.49 0.46
N ALA A 21 5.80 -3.48 0.15
CA ALA A 21 4.98 -4.69 0.16
C ALA A 21 5.49 -5.75 -0.84
N GLU A 22 5.92 -5.34 -2.05
CA GLU A 22 6.49 -6.26 -3.03
C GLU A 22 7.84 -6.85 -2.58
N ILE A 23 8.71 -6.03 -1.97
CA ILE A 23 9.98 -6.50 -1.40
C ILE A 23 9.71 -7.52 -0.29
N ALA A 24 8.79 -7.21 0.62
CA ALA A 24 8.43 -8.11 1.70
C ALA A 24 7.82 -9.42 1.22
N ASP A 25 6.97 -9.39 0.18
CA ASP A 25 6.36 -10.59 -0.39
C ASP A 25 7.42 -11.49 -1.04
N ARG A 26 8.36 -10.91 -1.81
CA ARG A 26 9.49 -11.66 -2.39
C ARG A 26 10.38 -12.28 -1.31
N TYR A 27 10.71 -11.52 -0.28
CA TYR A 27 11.49 -12.03 0.85
C TYR A 27 10.76 -13.18 1.56
N ARG A 28 9.44 -13.05 1.77
CA ARG A 28 8.62 -14.10 2.39
C ARG A 28 8.58 -15.37 1.56
N ILE A 29 8.48 -15.27 0.23
CA ILE A 29 8.52 -16.43 -0.67
C ILE A 29 9.89 -17.13 -0.60
N GLN A 30 10.99 -16.36 -0.61
CA GLN A 30 12.36 -16.88 -0.61
C GLN A 30 12.77 -17.48 0.74
N HIS A 31 12.48 -16.79 1.84
CA HIS A 31 12.96 -17.14 3.19
C HIS A 31 11.90 -17.81 4.07
N ARG A 32 10.66 -17.97 3.58
CA ARG A 32 9.51 -18.53 4.31
C ARG A 32 9.22 -17.85 5.64
N THR A 33 9.67 -16.60 5.80
CA THR A 33 9.48 -15.78 7.02
C THR A 33 9.16 -14.33 6.66
N ARG A 34 8.59 -13.57 7.60
CA ARG A 34 8.25 -12.16 7.37
C ARG A 34 9.51 -11.31 7.18
N HIS A 35 9.44 -10.29 6.34
CA HIS A 35 10.53 -9.34 6.18
C HIS A 35 10.66 -8.50 7.47
N PRO A 36 11.86 -8.41 8.07
CA PRO A 36 12.04 -7.80 9.39
C PRO A 36 11.63 -6.31 9.45
N ALA A 37 11.82 -5.57 8.35
CA ALA A 37 11.46 -4.15 8.28
C ALA A 37 10.10 -3.85 7.61
N PHE A 38 9.55 -4.79 6.82
CA PHE A 38 8.44 -4.50 5.89
C PHE A 38 7.24 -5.44 6.06
N GLY A 39 7.34 -6.42 6.98
CA GLY A 39 6.23 -7.28 7.35
C GLY A 39 6.00 -8.44 6.38
N ASP A 40 4.72 -8.75 6.14
CA ASP A 40 4.27 -9.98 5.47
C ASP A 40 4.09 -9.85 3.95
N GLY A 41 4.33 -8.67 3.38
CA GLY A 41 4.14 -8.41 1.95
C GLY A 41 2.74 -7.95 1.56
N SER A 42 1.87 -7.68 2.54
CA SER A 42 0.56 -7.11 2.30
C SER A 42 0.56 -5.59 2.47
N LEU A 43 -0.24 -4.89 1.64
CA LEU A 43 -0.51 -3.47 1.82
C LEU A 43 -1.23 -3.19 3.14
N ALA A 44 -2.08 -4.12 3.61
CA ALA A 44 -2.75 -4.02 4.90
C ALA A 44 -1.74 -4.05 6.07
N GLY A 45 -0.76 -4.95 6.02
CA GLY A 45 0.32 -5.03 7.00
C GLY A 45 1.22 -3.79 6.98
N TRP A 46 1.49 -3.22 5.80
CA TRP A 46 2.17 -1.93 5.68
C TRP A 46 1.36 -0.78 6.28
N ALA A 47 0.07 -0.69 5.93
CA ALA A 47 -0.84 0.35 6.42
C ALA A 47 -1.03 0.29 7.94
N ALA A 48 -0.95 -0.90 8.53
CA ALA A 48 -1.10 -1.10 9.96
C ALA A 48 0.04 -0.47 10.79
N GLN A 49 1.21 -0.28 10.19
CA GLN A 49 2.38 0.35 10.83
C GLN A 49 2.34 1.89 10.78
N HIS A 50 1.33 2.47 10.12
CA HIS A 50 1.21 3.90 9.92
C HIS A 50 -0.05 4.46 10.59
N PRO A 51 -0.04 5.75 11.00
CA PRO A 51 -1.22 6.40 11.53
C PRO A 51 -2.43 6.26 10.58
N ARG A 52 -3.56 5.88 11.18
CA ARG A 52 -4.86 5.82 10.50
C ARG A 52 -5.75 6.91 11.08
N LEU A 53 -6.32 7.69 10.19
CA LEU A 53 -7.45 8.54 10.52
C LEU A 53 -8.72 7.70 10.43
N PRO A 54 -9.80 8.09 11.13
CA PRO A 54 -11.13 7.55 10.89
C PRO A 54 -11.46 7.60 9.40
N GLU A 55 -12.12 6.56 8.90
CA GLU A 55 -12.49 6.49 7.49
C GLU A 55 -13.54 7.57 7.18
N PRO A 56 -13.25 8.53 6.28
CA PRO A 56 -14.23 9.52 5.87
C PRO A 56 -15.28 8.90 4.96
N ARG A 57 -16.30 9.69 4.64
CA ARG A 57 -17.25 9.33 3.60
C ARG A 57 -16.59 9.24 2.23
N LEU A 58 -17.12 8.40 1.36
CA LEU A 58 -16.57 8.18 0.02
C LEU A 58 -16.59 9.43 -0.88
N ASP A 59 -17.53 10.35 -0.63
CA ASP A 59 -17.69 11.62 -1.35
C ASP A 59 -16.71 12.71 -0.86
N ASP A 60 -15.90 12.44 0.17
CA ASP A 60 -14.81 13.32 0.57
C ASP A 60 -13.72 13.36 -0.53
N PRO A 61 -13.37 14.55 -1.06
CA PRO A 61 -12.47 14.66 -2.20
C PRO A 61 -11.04 14.22 -1.89
N ASP A 62 -10.58 14.36 -0.65
CA ASP A 62 -9.25 13.93 -0.23
C ASP A 62 -9.20 12.41 -0.07
N TYR A 63 -10.24 11.81 0.48
CA TYR A 63 -10.38 10.36 0.61
C TYR A 63 -10.53 9.68 -0.76
N ALA A 64 -11.43 10.20 -1.61
CA ALA A 64 -11.60 9.73 -2.99
C ALA A 64 -10.28 9.87 -3.79
N GLY A 65 -9.55 10.97 -3.58
CA GLY A 65 -8.22 11.16 -4.15
C GLY A 65 -7.21 10.09 -3.72
N CYS A 66 -7.21 9.70 -2.44
CA CYS A 66 -6.38 8.60 -1.94
C CYS A 66 -6.77 7.26 -2.55
N LEU A 67 -8.07 6.94 -2.60
CA LEU A 67 -8.58 5.71 -3.20
C LEU A 67 -8.18 5.61 -4.68
N ARG A 68 -8.32 6.70 -5.43
CA ARG A 68 -7.92 6.77 -6.85
C ARG A 68 -6.42 6.47 -7.03
N LEU A 69 -5.55 6.94 -6.14
CA LEU A 69 -4.12 6.62 -6.20
C LEU A 69 -3.86 5.12 -6.01
N VAL A 70 -4.50 4.51 -5.00
CA VAL A 70 -4.33 3.09 -4.69
C VAL A 70 -4.88 2.22 -5.83
N LEU A 71 -6.10 2.48 -6.27
CA LEU A 71 -6.75 1.76 -7.37
C LEU A 71 -5.97 1.92 -8.67
N GLY A 72 -5.53 3.14 -8.99
CA GLY A 72 -4.70 3.39 -10.16
C GLY A 72 -3.39 2.60 -10.15
N HIS A 73 -2.78 2.42 -8.97
CA HIS A 73 -1.59 1.59 -8.85
C HIS A 73 -1.90 0.10 -9.03
N LEU A 74 -3.01 -0.40 -8.46
CA LEU A 74 -3.45 -1.80 -8.62
C LEU A 74 -3.75 -2.16 -10.07
N MET A 75 -4.35 -1.24 -10.83
CA MET A 75 -4.65 -1.46 -12.25
C MET A 75 -3.40 -1.59 -13.12
N LEU A 76 -2.27 -1.02 -12.68
CA LEU A 76 -0.99 -1.14 -13.37
C LEU A 76 -0.21 -2.40 -12.98
N GLN A 77 -0.63 -3.10 -11.93
CA GLN A 77 0.01 -4.35 -11.52
C GLN A 77 -0.54 -5.50 -12.37
N PRO A 78 0.30 -6.34 -12.97
CA PRO A 78 -0.17 -7.58 -13.56
C PRO A 78 -0.84 -8.41 -12.46
N GLY A 79 -2.00 -9.00 -12.77
CA GLY A 79 -2.80 -9.74 -11.81
C GLY A 79 -1.95 -10.76 -11.07
N ARG A 80 -1.99 -10.75 -9.73
CA ARG A 80 -1.25 -11.69 -8.86
C ARG A 80 -1.45 -13.18 -9.19
N ALA A 81 -2.44 -13.51 -10.01
CA ALA A 81 -2.70 -14.86 -10.51
C ALA A 81 -1.61 -15.40 -11.46
N ASP A 82 -0.71 -14.55 -11.96
CA ASP A 82 0.34 -14.92 -12.93
C ASP A 82 1.73 -15.14 -12.30
N ARG A 83 1.83 -15.26 -10.96
CA ARG A 83 3.09 -15.59 -10.28
C ARG A 83 3.24 -17.11 -10.12
N PRO A 84 4.35 -17.72 -10.59
CA PRO A 84 4.62 -19.15 -10.43
C PRO A 84 4.82 -19.57 -8.97
#